data_AF-A0A2E1Q6S8-F1
#
_entry.id   AF-A0A2E1Q6S8-F1
#
_cell.length_a   1.000
_cell.length_b   1.000
_cell.length_c   1.000
_cell.angle_alpha   90.00
_cell.angle_beta   90.00
_cell.angle_gamma   90.00
#
_symmetry.space_group_name_H-M   'P 1'
#
loop_
_entity.id
_entity.type
_entity.pdbx_description
1 polymer ?
#
loop_
_entity_poly.entity_id
_entity_poly.type
_entity_poly.pdbx_seq_one_letter_code
_entity_poly.pdbx_strand_id
1 'polypeptide(L)'
;MTKIGTLFLAFSYIISLNFSANSLLFFTPTMVALIVHFVLPHLLKTKREILCSKGFQAFLQAAIFEMKCGVGFLSAAKKQSAHLPKEIRDQILFNISNSTSNSGKNPLLQNKKLRFWCQELEKIGRKNANQLNQLITLEKQIRLDALLRHRSSKALLQTRMQAFFISFLFVGLSVFSLKTYPLQQIKWLILISILLMALGLLLLTWISRKRKWKT
;
A
#
# COMPACT_ATOMS: atom_id res chain seq x y z
N MET A 1 14.70 1.91 -3.39
CA MET A 1 14.54 1.31 -2.05
C MET A 1 15.56 0.21 -1.71
N THR A 2 16.44 -0.21 -2.61
CA THR A 2 17.50 -1.20 -2.34
C THR A 2 18.64 -0.62 -1.48
N LYS A 3 19.10 0.61 -1.78
CA LYS A 3 20.23 1.27 -1.09
C LYS A 3 20.05 1.44 0.44
N ILE A 4 18.81 1.64 0.88
CA ILE A 4 18.49 1.87 2.29
C ILE A 4 18.40 0.55 3.07
N GLY A 5 17.86 -0.51 2.45
CA GLY A 5 17.85 -1.84 3.05
C GLY A 5 19.25 -2.44 3.16
N THR A 6 20.12 -2.17 2.19
CA THR A 6 21.53 -2.54 2.25
C THR A 6 22.29 -1.72 3.30
N LEU A 7 21.99 -0.43 3.45
CA LEU A 7 22.53 0.40 4.53
C LEU A 7 22.13 -0.11 5.92
N PHE A 8 20.87 -0.52 6.07
CA PHE A 8 20.38 -1.11 7.32
C PHE A 8 21.05 -2.45 7.65
N LEU A 9 21.24 -3.32 6.65
CA LEU A 9 21.95 -4.59 6.84
C LEU A 9 23.44 -4.36 7.14
N ALA A 10 24.08 -3.40 6.47
CA ALA A 10 25.47 -3.04 6.75
C ALA A 10 25.61 -2.46 8.16
N PHE A 11 24.68 -1.60 8.59
CA PHE A 11 24.68 -1.02 9.93
C PHE A 11 24.41 -2.09 11.01
N SER A 12 23.47 -3.00 10.77
CA SER A 12 23.23 -4.18 11.62
C SER A 12 24.46 -5.09 11.71
N TYR A 13 25.18 -5.28 10.60
CA TYR A 13 26.40 -6.09 10.56
C TYR A 13 27.54 -5.43 11.36
N ILE A 14 27.74 -4.12 11.21
CA ILE A 14 28.75 -3.35 11.95
C ILE A 14 28.47 -3.38 13.46
N ILE A 15 27.19 -3.26 13.86
CA ILE A 15 26.79 -3.36 15.26
C ILE A 15 26.98 -4.78 15.80
N SER A 16 26.82 -5.81 14.96
CA SER A 16 27.07 -7.20 15.37
C SER A 16 28.55 -7.51 15.63
N LEU A 17 29.46 -6.76 15.01
CA LEU A 17 30.91 -6.94 15.18
C LEU A 17 31.41 -6.45 16.55
N ASN A 18 30.75 -5.48 17.16
CA ASN A 18 31.11 -4.90 18.47
C ASN A 18 29.98 -5.04 19.49
N PHE A 19 29.45 -6.26 19.61
CA PHE A 19 28.28 -6.55 20.43
C PHE A 19 28.58 -6.41 21.93
N SER A 20 28.13 -5.30 22.52
CA SER A 20 28.24 -4.99 23.96
C SER A 20 26.87 -4.61 24.54
N ALA A 21 26.69 -4.69 25.86
CA ALA A 21 25.42 -4.31 26.50
C ALA A 21 24.99 -2.86 26.16
N ASN A 22 25.96 -1.94 26.01
CA ASN A 22 25.70 -0.55 25.64
C ASN A 22 25.22 -0.40 24.18
N SER A 23 25.69 -1.25 23.26
CA SER A 23 25.22 -1.22 21.86
C SER A 23 23.74 -1.58 21.71
N LEU A 24 23.18 -2.38 22.62
CA LEU A 24 21.75 -2.75 22.61
C LEU A 24 20.84 -1.55 22.94
N LEU A 25 21.28 -0.67 23.85
CA LEU A 25 20.52 0.53 24.25
C LEU A 25 20.39 1.57 23.13
N PHE A 26 21.39 1.68 22.25
CA PHE A 26 21.33 2.57 21.09
C PHE A 26 20.55 1.95 19.90
N PHE A 27 20.47 0.63 19.85
CA PHE A 27 19.83 -0.10 18.75
C PHE A 27 18.29 -0.06 18.82
N THR A 28 17.72 -0.12 20.01
CA THR A 28 16.26 -0.10 20.22
C THR A 28 15.59 1.20 19.75
N PRO A 29 16.03 2.42 20.14
CA PRO A 29 15.39 3.66 19.69
C PRO A 29 15.59 3.93 18.20
N THR A 30 16.74 3.55 17.63
CA THR A 30 17.00 3.71 16.19
C THR A 30 16.13 2.79 15.34
N MET A 31 15.86 1.57 15.80
CA MET A 31 14.88 0.66 15.19
C MET A 31 13.46 1.23 15.21
N VAL A 32 13.03 1.79 16.35
CA VAL A 32 11.70 2.39 16.49
C VAL A 32 11.54 3.59 15.55
N ALA A 33 12.53 4.49 15.49
CA ALA A 33 12.52 5.64 14.59
C ALA A 33 12.45 5.22 13.11
N LEU A 34 13.20 4.19 12.71
CA LEU A 34 13.14 3.62 11.37
C LEU A 34 11.75 3.04 11.06
N ILE A 35 11.16 2.27 11.98
CA ILE A 35 9.82 1.72 11.79
C ILE A 35 8.80 2.85 11.59
N VAL A 36 8.84 3.90 12.41
CA VAL A 36 7.92 5.05 12.28
C VAL A 36 8.11 5.74 10.93
N HIS A 37 9.35 6.04 10.53
CA HIS A 37 9.63 6.75 9.28
C HIS A 37 9.28 5.92 8.03
N PHE A 38 9.38 4.59 8.07
CA PHE A 38 9.05 3.72 6.94
C PHE A 38 7.58 3.32 6.87
N VAL A 39 6.97 3.02 8.02
CA VAL A 39 5.62 2.47 8.07
C VAL A 39 4.57 3.58 7.93
N LEU A 40 4.77 4.72 8.60
CA LEU A 40 3.79 5.80 8.63
C LEU A 40 3.44 6.39 7.25
N PRO A 41 4.40 6.79 6.39
CA PRO A 41 4.07 7.30 5.05
C PRO A 41 3.45 6.24 4.16
N HIS A 42 3.83 4.96 4.31
CA HIS A 42 3.19 3.87 3.58
C HIS A 42 1.73 3.69 4.02
N LEU A 43 1.45 3.73 5.32
CA LEU A 43 0.09 3.61 5.85
C LEU A 43 -0.79 4.77 5.39
N LEU A 44 -0.28 6.01 5.43
CA LEU A 44 -1.00 7.20 4.96
C LEU A 44 -1.34 7.11 3.47
N LYS A 45 -0.37 6.69 2.64
CA LYS A 45 -0.60 6.48 1.21
C LYS A 45 -1.67 5.43 0.95
N THR A 46 -1.63 4.30 1.67
CA THR A 46 -2.62 3.24 1.53
C THR A 46 -4.01 3.68 1.98
N LYS A 47 -4.13 4.41 3.10
CA LYS A 47 -5.41 4.97 3.55
C LYS A 47 -6.01 5.91 2.49
N ARG A 48 -5.20 6.79 1.91
CA ARG A 48 -5.64 7.71 0.85
C ARG A 48 -6.14 6.96 -0.39
N GLU A 49 -5.41 5.94 -0.85
CA GLU A 49 -5.83 5.12 -1.99
C GLU A 49 -7.18 4.41 -1.75
N ILE A 50 -7.40 3.89 -0.53
CA ILE A 50 -8.66 3.23 -0.16
C ILE A 50 -9.82 4.23 -0.14
N LEU A 51 -9.63 5.41 0.47
CA LEU A 51 -10.63 6.46 0.51
C LEU A 51 -11.02 6.93 -0.90
N CYS A 52 -10.03 7.18 -1.77
CA CYS A 52 -10.27 7.53 -3.17
C CYS A 52 -11.04 6.43 -3.91
N SER A 53 -10.65 5.16 -3.75
CA SER A 53 -11.32 4.02 -4.40
C SER A 53 -12.77 3.88 -3.97
N LYS A 54 -13.07 4.05 -2.67
CA LYS A 54 -14.43 3.97 -2.14
C LYS A 54 -15.29 5.13 -2.63
N GLY A 55 -14.76 6.35 -2.59
CA GLY A 55 -15.47 7.53 -3.08
C GLY A 55 -15.79 7.43 -4.57
N PHE A 56 -14.83 6.99 -5.37
CA PHE A 56 -15.03 6.80 -6.82
C PHE A 56 -16.06 5.70 -7.13
N GLN A 57 -16.07 4.60 -6.37
CA GLN A 57 -17.07 3.56 -6.52
C GLN A 57 -18.49 4.06 -6.18
N ALA A 58 -18.65 4.83 -5.09
CA ALA A 58 -19.93 5.42 -4.72
C ALA A 58 -20.44 6.39 -5.81
N PHE A 59 -19.54 7.20 -6.37
CA PHE A 59 -19.82 8.06 -7.52
C PHE A 59 -20.34 7.26 -8.72
N LEU A 60 -19.65 6.17 -9.11
CA LEU A 60 -20.08 5.32 -10.23
C LEU A 60 -21.47 4.73 -10.00
N GLN A 61 -21.75 4.25 -8.78
CA GLN A 61 -23.06 3.67 -8.46
C GLN A 61 -24.18 4.71 -8.55
N ALA A 62 -23.94 5.92 -8.06
CA ALA A 62 -24.91 7.02 -8.16
C ALA A 62 -25.10 7.47 -9.63
N ALA A 63 -24.03 7.54 -10.42
CA ALA A 63 -24.13 7.87 -11.84
C ALA A 63 -24.87 6.79 -12.64
N ILE A 64 -24.61 5.50 -12.37
CA ILE A 64 -25.35 4.36 -12.96
C ILE A 64 -26.83 4.44 -12.60
N PHE A 65 -27.16 4.77 -11.35
CA PHE A 65 -28.54 4.92 -10.90
C PHE A 65 -29.27 6.03 -11.67
N GLU A 66 -28.68 7.22 -11.79
CA GLU A 66 -29.29 8.31 -12.55
C GLU A 66 -29.44 7.99 -14.04
N MET A 67 -28.48 7.28 -14.64
CA MET A 67 -28.59 6.80 -16.01
C MET A 67 -29.72 5.79 -16.19
N LYS A 68 -29.98 4.93 -15.20
CA LYS A 68 -31.14 4.02 -15.20
C LYS A 68 -32.46 4.79 -15.11
N CYS A 69 -32.46 5.96 -14.48
CA CYS A 69 -33.61 6.87 -14.45
C CYS A 69 -33.75 7.70 -15.74
N GLY A 70 -32.92 7.48 -16.77
CA GLY A 70 -33.01 8.18 -18.05
C GLY A 70 -32.19 9.47 -18.14
N VAL A 71 -31.38 9.81 -17.12
CA VAL A 71 -30.49 10.97 -17.16
C VAL A 71 -29.29 10.65 -18.05
N GLY A 72 -28.97 11.54 -19.00
CA GLY A 72 -27.78 11.38 -19.86
C GLY A 72 -26.48 11.32 -19.03
N PHE A 73 -25.51 10.51 -19.48
CA PHE A 73 -24.26 10.25 -18.75
C PHE A 73 -23.53 11.52 -18.29
N LEU A 74 -23.38 12.51 -19.17
CA LEU A 74 -22.69 13.76 -18.84
C LEU A 74 -23.38 14.55 -17.73
N SER A 75 -24.72 14.57 -17.73
CA SER A 75 -25.52 15.24 -16.71
C SER A 75 -25.41 14.49 -15.37
N ALA A 76 -25.52 13.16 -15.41
CA ALA A 76 -25.38 12.31 -14.24
C ALA A 76 -23.96 12.42 -13.63
N ALA A 77 -22.91 12.37 -14.46
CA ALA A 77 -21.54 12.50 -14.01
C ALA A 77 -21.26 13.89 -13.43
N LYS A 78 -21.75 14.97 -14.04
CA LYS A 78 -21.59 16.34 -13.53
C LYS A 78 -22.30 16.50 -12.17
N LYS A 79 -23.53 16.03 -12.06
CA LYS A 79 -24.31 16.10 -10.82
C LYS A 79 -23.65 15.32 -9.68
N GLN A 80 -23.25 14.08 -9.94
CA GLN A 80 -22.63 13.22 -8.93
C GLN A 80 -21.19 13.65 -8.58
N SER A 81 -20.50 14.34 -9.47
CA SER A 81 -19.16 14.88 -9.17
C SER A 81 -19.16 15.91 -8.05
N ALA A 82 -20.29 16.59 -7.80
CA ALA A 82 -20.41 17.60 -6.74
C ALA A 82 -20.22 17.00 -5.33
N HIS A 83 -20.55 15.71 -5.15
CA HIS A 83 -20.44 15.00 -3.88
C HIS A 83 -19.06 14.39 -3.63
N LEU A 84 -18.14 14.47 -4.61
CA LEU A 84 -16.78 13.96 -4.45
C LEU A 84 -15.86 14.99 -3.77
N PRO A 85 -14.80 14.52 -3.09
CA PRO A 85 -13.74 15.39 -2.60
C PRO A 85 -13.19 16.27 -3.73
N LYS A 86 -12.90 17.56 -3.44
CA LYS A 86 -12.44 18.56 -4.43
C LYS A 86 -11.35 18.00 -5.36
N GLU A 87 -10.38 17.29 -4.79
CA GLU A 87 -9.26 16.68 -5.51
C GLU A 87 -9.67 15.70 -6.64
N ILE A 88 -10.75 14.94 -6.44
CA ILE A 88 -11.25 13.95 -7.41
C ILE A 88 -12.25 14.60 -8.36
N ARG A 89 -13.12 15.46 -7.82
CA ARG A 89 -14.11 16.21 -8.59
C ARG A 89 -13.47 17.01 -9.71
N ASP A 90 -12.42 17.76 -9.39
CA ASP A 90 -11.77 18.64 -10.37
C ASP A 90 -11.09 17.81 -11.48
N GLN A 91 -10.65 16.58 -11.20
CA GLN A 91 -10.11 15.66 -12.19
C GLN A 91 -11.18 15.06 -13.10
N ILE A 92 -12.32 14.63 -12.53
CA ILE A 92 -13.42 14.07 -13.30
C ILE A 92 -14.03 15.15 -14.20
N LEU A 93 -14.26 16.35 -13.66
CA LEU A 93 -14.78 17.48 -14.42
C LEU A 93 -13.81 17.90 -15.52
N PHE A 94 -12.50 18.00 -15.24
CA PHE A 94 -11.49 18.33 -16.25
C PHE A 94 -11.46 17.30 -17.40
N ASN A 95 -11.49 16.01 -17.10
CA ASN A 95 -11.45 14.96 -18.14
C ASN A 95 -12.77 14.83 -18.92
N ILE A 96 -13.89 15.20 -18.31
CA ILE A 96 -15.20 15.19 -19.00
C ILE A 96 -15.42 16.47 -19.81
N SER A 97 -14.88 17.62 -19.37
CA SER A 97 -15.08 18.92 -20.03
C SER A 97 -14.09 19.21 -21.15
N ASN A 98 -12.84 18.74 -21.03
CA ASN A 98 -11.77 19.10 -21.96
C ASN A 98 -11.39 17.93 -22.88
N SER A 99 -12.04 17.87 -24.04
CA SER A 99 -11.61 17.05 -25.18
C SER A 99 -10.29 17.51 -25.82
N THR A 100 -9.68 18.60 -25.32
CA THR A 100 -8.63 19.35 -26.01
C THR A 100 -7.34 19.51 -25.19
N SER A 101 -6.34 18.74 -25.62
CA SER A 101 -4.98 19.18 -25.96
C SER A 101 -3.95 19.57 -24.90
N ASN A 102 -4.24 19.77 -23.61
CA ASN A 102 -3.17 20.12 -22.65
C ASN A 102 -3.16 19.24 -21.40
N SER A 103 -2.74 17.99 -21.57
CA SER A 103 -2.30 17.06 -20.51
C SER A 103 -0.92 17.48 -19.94
N GLY A 104 -0.76 18.75 -19.59
CA GLY A 104 0.47 19.31 -19.05
C GLY A 104 0.37 19.54 -17.54
N LYS A 105 0.95 18.62 -16.75
CA LYS A 105 1.43 18.87 -15.38
C LYS A 105 0.39 19.23 -14.30
N ASN A 106 -0.66 18.41 -14.10
CA ASN A 106 -1.38 18.43 -12.82
C ASN A 106 -0.64 17.55 -11.78
N PRO A 107 -0.07 18.09 -10.69
CA PRO A 107 0.71 17.33 -9.70
C PRO A 107 -0.13 16.29 -8.93
N LEU A 108 -1.45 16.34 -9.06
CA LEU A 108 -2.42 15.40 -8.48
C LEU A 108 -2.53 14.07 -9.27
N LEU A 109 -1.89 13.96 -10.45
CA LEU A 109 -1.78 12.73 -11.26
C LEU A 109 -0.81 11.68 -10.67
N GLN A 110 -0.41 11.78 -9.40
CA GLN A 110 0.47 10.78 -8.79
C GLN A 110 -0.21 9.42 -8.61
N ASN A 111 -1.55 9.37 -8.53
CA ASN A 111 -2.26 8.12 -8.37
C ASN A 111 -2.60 7.49 -9.72
N LYS A 112 -1.73 6.59 -10.21
CA LYS A 112 -1.89 5.86 -11.47
C LYS A 112 -3.28 5.20 -11.62
N LYS A 113 -3.86 4.72 -10.51
CA LYS A 113 -5.15 4.02 -10.53
C LYS A 113 -6.33 4.97 -10.82
N LEU A 114 -6.31 6.15 -10.20
CA LEU A 114 -7.35 7.17 -10.40
C LEU A 114 -7.29 7.72 -11.84
N ARG A 115 -6.09 7.93 -12.36
CA ARG A 115 -5.87 8.34 -13.76
C ARG A 115 -6.48 7.32 -14.72
N PHE A 116 -6.20 6.03 -14.52
CA PHE A 116 -6.76 4.95 -15.35
C PHE A 116 -8.29 4.96 -15.35
N TRP A 117 -8.92 5.10 -14.18
CA TRP A 117 -10.39 5.14 -14.09
C TRP A 117 -11.01 6.37 -14.74
N CYS A 118 -10.37 7.53 -14.61
CA CYS A 118 -10.84 8.75 -15.27
C CYS A 118 -10.71 8.66 -16.80
N GLN A 119 -9.62 8.08 -17.30
CA GLN A 119 -9.45 7.81 -18.73
C GLN A 119 -10.50 6.83 -19.25
N GLU A 120 -10.86 5.82 -18.47
CA GLU A 120 -11.89 4.86 -18.87
C GLU A 120 -13.28 5.49 -18.86
N LEU A 121 -13.59 6.35 -17.88
CA LEU A 121 -14.81 7.16 -17.88
C LEU A 121 -14.92 8.08 -19.10
N GLU A 122 -13.83 8.73 -19.48
CA GLU A 122 -13.78 9.59 -20.67
C GLU A 122 -14.06 8.80 -21.96
N LYS A 123 -13.46 7.60 -22.10
CA LYS A 123 -13.75 6.71 -23.23
C LYS A 123 -15.22 6.29 -23.28
N ILE A 124 -15.84 6.02 -22.13
CA ILE A 124 -17.27 5.69 -22.04
C ILE A 124 -18.11 6.90 -22.47
N GLY A 125 -17.77 8.10 -22.00
CA GLY A 125 -18.47 9.33 -22.36
C GLY A 125 -18.43 9.68 -23.85
N ARG A 126 -17.33 9.34 -24.53
CA ARG A 126 -17.18 9.56 -25.98
C ARG A 126 -17.96 8.55 -26.85
N LYS A 127 -18.37 7.41 -26.30
CA LYS A 127 -19.13 6.39 -27.04
C LYS A 127 -20.62 6.65 -26.90
N ASN A 128 -21.35 6.80 -28.02
CA ASN A 128 -22.80 7.07 -27.97
C ASN A 128 -23.64 5.82 -27.63
N ALA A 129 -23.14 4.61 -27.87
CA ALA A 129 -23.85 3.37 -27.63
C ALA A 129 -23.34 2.63 -26.39
N ASN A 130 -24.26 1.98 -25.65
CA ASN A 130 -23.96 1.07 -24.53
C ASN A 130 -23.17 1.69 -23.36
N GLN A 131 -23.26 3.01 -23.14
CA GLN A 131 -22.58 3.71 -22.04
C GLN A 131 -22.89 3.09 -20.68
N LEU A 132 -24.16 2.79 -20.42
CA LEU A 132 -24.61 2.16 -19.17
C LEU A 132 -23.95 0.80 -18.93
N ASN A 133 -23.91 -0.07 -19.95
CA ASN A 133 -23.32 -1.40 -19.84
C ASN A 133 -21.80 -1.34 -19.59
N GLN A 134 -21.12 -0.39 -20.23
CA GLN A 134 -19.68 -0.16 -20.02
C GLN A 134 -19.40 0.41 -18.62
N LEU A 135 -20.25 1.31 -18.13
CA LEU A 135 -20.14 1.88 -16.78
C LEU A 135 -20.36 0.81 -15.70
N ILE A 136 -21.33 -0.08 -15.89
CA ILE A 136 -21.57 -1.25 -15.02
C ILE A 136 -20.36 -2.20 -15.05
N THR A 137 -19.76 -2.41 -16.23
CA THR A 137 -18.57 -3.27 -16.35
C THR A 137 -17.38 -2.67 -15.60
N LEU A 138 -17.17 -1.36 -15.71
CA LEU A 138 -16.13 -0.64 -14.98
C LEU A 138 -16.36 -0.72 -13.45
N GLU A 139 -17.60 -0.53 -12.99
CA GLU A 139 -17.95 -0.66 -11.57
C GLU A 139 -17.67 -2.07 -11.03
N LYS A 140 -18.03 -3.11 -11.78
CA LYS A 140 -17.73 -4.52 -11.44
C LYS A 140 -16.21 -4.78 -11.38
N GLN A 141 -15.45 -4.30 -12.36
CA GLN A 141 -13.99 -4.44 -12.37
C GLN A 141 -13.35 -3.79 -11.14
N ILE A 142 -13.75 -2.56 -10.81
CA ILE A 142 -13.25 -1.83 -9.64
C ILE A 142 -13.58 -2.58 -8.34
N ARG A 143 -14.79 -3.13 -8.24
CA ARG A 143 -15.23 -3.91 -7.08
C ARG A 143 -14.45 -5.22 -6.95
N LEU A 144 -14.21 -5.94 -8.05
CA LEU A 144 -13.40 -7.17 -8.06
C LEU A 144 -11.96 -6.87 -7.65
N ASP A 145 -11.35 -5.83 -8.21
CA ASP A 145 -10.02 -5.37 -7.81
C ASP A 145 -9.94 -5.04 -6.33
N ALA A 146 -10.95 -4.35 -5.79
CA ALA A 146 -11.01 -4.01 -4.38
C ALA A 146 -11.12 -5.27 -3.50
N LEU A 147 -11.94 -6.25 -3.90
CA LEU A 147 -12.08 -7.54 -3.20
C LEU A 147 -10.77 -8.34 -3.20
N LEU A 148 -10.11 -8.44 -4.37
CA LEU A 148 -8.83 -9.14 -4.51
C LEU A 148 -7.72 -8.47 -3.70
N ARG A 149 -7.65 -7.13 -3.73
CA ARG A 149 -6.72 -6.35 -2.89
C ARG A 149 -7.01 -6.51 -1.40
N HIS A 150 -8.27 -6.55 -1.01
CA HIS A 150 -8.64 -6.75 0.39
C HIS A 150 -8.27 -8.13 0.91
N ARG A 151 -8.58 -9.20 0.15
CA ARG A 151 -8.19 -10.58 0.51
C ARG A 151 -6.68 -10.74 0.58
N SER A 152 -5.95 -10.22 -0.42
CA SER A 152 -4.48 -10.28 -0.43
C SER A 152 -3.85 -9.42 0.67
N SER A 153 -4.41 -8.25 0.97
CA SER A 153 -3.94 -7.41 2.09
C SER A 153 -4.17 -8.09 3.44
N LYS A 154 -5.28 -8.81 3.62
CA LYS A 154 -5.54 -9.59 4.83
C LYS A 154 -4.52 -10.72 4.99
N ALA A 155 -4.26 -11.48 3.92
CA ALA A 155 -3.25 -12.53 3.93
C ALA A 155 -1.85 -11.97 4.27
N LEU A 156 -1.45 -10.86 3.62
CA LEU A 156 -0.19 -10.19 3.92
C LEU A 156 -0.10 -9.67 5.36
N LEU A 157 -1.20 -9.10 5.87
CA LEU A 157 -1.27 -8.63 7.25
C LEU A 157 -1.10 -9.80 8.23
N GLN A 158 -1.77 -10.92 7.97
CA GLN A 158 -1.63 -12.12 8.77
C GLN A 158 -0.19 -12.63 8.79
N THR A 159 0.48 -12.73 7.64
CA THR A 159 1.89 -13.17 7.59
C THR A 159 2.82 -12.19 8.33
N ARG A 160 2.53 -10.88 8.25
CA ARG A 160 3.30 -9.87 9.00
C ARG A 160 3.09 -9.98 10.51
N MET A 161 1.85 -10.20 10.96
CA MET A 161 1.54 -10.39 12.38
C MET A 161 2.17 -11.68 12.92
N GLN A 162 2.18 -12.76 12.14
CA GLN A 162 2.88 -13.99 12.50
C GLN A 162 4.40 -13.77 12.61
N ALA A 163 5.01 -13.09 11.63
CA ALA A 163 6.43 -12.75 11.69
C ALA A 163 6.74 -11.88 12.93
N PHE A 164 5.89 -10.90 13.23
CA PHE A 164 6.03 -10.07 14.43
C PHE A 164 5.98 -10.89 15.72
N PHE A 165 5.02 -11.80 15.85
CA PHE A 165 4.89 -12.67 17.02
C PHE A 165 6.10 -13.61 17.18
N ILE A 166 6.59 -14.19 16.09
CA ILE A 166 7.80 -15.03 16.08
C ILE A 166 9.03 -14.21 16.48
N SER A 167 9.18 -12.99 15.97
CA SER A 167 10.27 -12.09 16.36
C SER A 167 10.19 -11.70 17.85
N PHE A 168 8.99 -11.46 18.39
CA PHE A 168 8.80 -11.17 19.80
C PHE A 168 9.20 -12.37 20.69
N LEU A 169 8.74 -13.57 20.35
CA LEU A 169 9.14 -14.80 21.03
C LEU A 169 10.67 -15.01 20.98
N PHE A 170 11.28 -14.75 19.83
CA PHE A 170 12.73 -14.86 19.66
C PHE A 170 13.50 -13.92 20.59
N VAL A 171 13.05 -12.68 20.75
CA VAL A 171 13.65 -11.71 21.69
C VAL A 171 13.50 -12.22 23.13
N GLY A 172 12.31 -12.69 23.51
CA GLY A 172 12.06 -13.25 24.85
C GLY A 172 12.96 -14.44 25.17
N LEU A 173 13.08 -15.40 24.24
CA LEU A 173 13.97 -16.54 24.36
C LEU A 173 15.44 -16.12 24.43
N SER A 174 15.86 -15.15 23.62
CA SER A 174 17.23 -14.64 23.64
C SER A 174 17.57 -13.99 24.99
N VAL A 175 16.67 -13.20 25.56
CA VAL A 175 16.83 -12.61 26.90
C VAL A 175 16.90 -13.68 27.98
N PHE A 176 16.05 -14.70 27.90
CA PHE A 176 16.10 -15.84 28.82
C PHE A 176 17.45 -16.59 28.72
N SER A 177 17.90 -16.93 27.52
CA SER A 177 19.19 -17.59 27.32
C SER A 177 20.37 -16.76 27.82
N LEU A 178 20.35 -15.44 27.63
CA LEU A 178 21.38 -14.53 28.15
C LEU A 178 21.40 -14.45 29.68
N LYS A 179 20.26 -14.62 30.35
CA LYS A 179 20.19 -14.68 31.81
C LYS A 179 20.66 -16.02 32.37
N THR A 180 20.40 -17.11 31.66
CA THR A 180 20.64 -18.47 32.18
C THR A 180 22.04 -18.99 31.88
N TYR A 181 22.65 -18.61 30.76
CA TYR A 181 23.95 -19.14 30.33
C TYR A 181 25.00 -18.04 30.14
N PRO A 182 26.28 -18.31 30.46
CA PRO A 182 27.35 -17.36 30.23
C PRO A 182 27.53 -17.11 28.74
N LEU A 183 27.66 -15.83 28.39
CA LEU A 183 27.63 -15.32 27.01
C LEU A 183 28.70 -15.97 26.11
N GLN A 184 29.84 -16.36 26.68
CA GLN A 184 30.94 -17.04 25.96
C GLN A 184 30.52 -18.39 25.36
N GLN A 185 29.60 -19.13 26.03
CA GLN A 185 29.15 -20.45 25.58
C GLN A 185 28.07 -20.35 24.49
N ILE A 186 27.21 -19.33 24.55
CA ILE A 186 26.03 -19.21 23.67
C ILE A 186 26.20 -18.20 22.53
N LYS A 187 27.31 -17.45 22.47
CA LYS A 187 27.52 -16.38 21.47
C LYS A 187 27.26 -16.82 20.02
N TRP A 188 27.76 -18.00 19.63
CA TRP A 188 27.63 -18.51 18.27
C TRP A 188 26.19 -18.93 17.96
N LEU A 189 25.51 -19.54 18.94
CA LEU A 189 24.10 -19.93 18.81
C LEU A 189 23.21 -18.70 18.61
N ILE A 190 23.41 -17.65 19.41
CA ILE A 190 22.67 -16.39 19.27
C ILE A 190 22.96 -15.77 17.89
N LEU A 191 24.23 -15.70 17.48
CA LEU A 191 24.64 -15.08 16.22
C LEU A 191 24.03 -15.79 15.00
N ILE A 192 24.07 -17.13 14.98
CA ILE A 192 23.43 -17.94 13.92
C ILE A 192 21.92 -17.69 13.91
N SER A 193 21.30 -17.64 15.09
CA SER A 193 19.85 -17.43 15.18
C SER A 193 19.42 -16.04 14.71
N ILE A 194 20.20 -15.00 15.01
CA ILE A 194 19.99 -13.63 14.50
C ILE A 194 20.12 -13.60 12.98
N LEU A 195 21.16 -14.25 12.42
CA LEU A 195 21.35 -14.34 10.97
C LEU A 195 20.16 -15.05 10.30
N LEU A 196 19.72 -16.17 10.86
CA LEU A 196 18.59 -16.94 10.34
C LEU A 196 17.29 -16.14 10.39
N MET A 197 17.05 -15.41 11.49
CA MET A 197 15.92 -14.50 11.62
C MET A 197 15.97 -13.37 10.59
N ALA A 198 17.12 -12.73 10.42
CA ALA A 198 17.32 -11.67 9.43
C ALA A 198 17.06 -12.18 8.00
N LEU A 199 17.56 -13.38 7.68
CA LEU A 199 17.32 -14.04 6.40
C LEU A 199 15.84 -14.37 6.17
N GLY A 200 15.16 -14.88 7.20
CA GLY A 200 13.71 -15.14 7.17
C GLY A 200 12.89 -13.87 6.91
N LEU A 201 13.21 -12.77 7.60
CA LEU A 201 12.57 -11.47 7.38
C LEU A 201 12.87 -10.90 5.99
N LEU A 202 14.09 -11.07 5.48
CA LEU A 202 14.44 -10.69 4.11
C LEU A 202 13.65 -11.47 3.06
N LEU A 203 13.55 -12.79 3.21
CA LEU A 203 12.74 -13.63 2.32
C LEU A 203 11.26 -13.22 2.37
N LEU A 204 10.72 -12.99 3.55
CA LEU A 204 9.33 -12.56 3.73
C LEU A 204 9.06 -11.21 3.06
N THR A 205 9.97 -10.24 3.19
CA THR A 205 9.86 -8.94 2.50
C THR A 205 10.04 -9.06 0.99
N TRP A 206 10.93 -9.94 0.51
CA TRP A 206 11.13 -10.20 -0.92
C TRP A 206 9.91 -10.84 -1.56
N ILE A 207 9.34 -11.88 -0.92
CA ILE A 207 8.10 -12.54 -1.36
C ILE A 207 6.93 -11.56 -1.30
N SER A 208 6.81 -10.76 -0.24
CA SER A 208 5.77 -9.73 -0.11
C SER A 208 5.86 -8.68 -1.24
N ARG A 209 7.06 -8.34 -1.71
CA ARG A 209 7.25 -7.43 -2.85
C ARG A 209 6.87 -8.09 -4.18
N LYS A 210 7.25 -9.35 -4.41
CA LYS A 210 6.92 -10.09 -5.63
C LYS A 210 5.42 -10.40 -5.76
N ARG A 211 4.71 -10.57 -4.64
CA ARG A 211 3.24 -10.71 -4.62
C ARG A 211 2.47 -9.41 -4.86
N LYS A 212 3.12 -8.28 -5.16
CA LYS A 212 2.41 -7.15 -5.75
C LYS A 212 1.92 -7.57 -7.12
N TRP A 213 0.63 -7.89 -7.20
CA TRP A 213 -0.07 -8.16 -8.44
C TRP A 213 0.28 -7.06 -9.45
N LYS A 214 0.95 -7.44 -10.54
CA LYS A 214 1.02 -6.61 -11.74
C LYS A 214 -0.43 -6.47 -12.20
N THR A 215 -0.99 -5.29 -11.99
CA THR A 215 -2.23 -4.84 -12.60
C THR A 215 -1.84 -4.03 -13.81
#